data_AF-A0AA91RIH4-F1
#
_entry.id   AF-A0AA91RIH4-F1
#
_cell.length_a   1.000
_cell.length_b   1.000
_cell.length_c   1.000
_cell.angle_alpha   90.00
_cell.angle_beta   90.00
_cell.angle_gamma   90.00
#
_symmetry.space_group_name_H-M   'P 1'
#
loop_
_entity.id
_entity.type
_entity.pdbx_description
1 polymer ?
#
loop_
_entity_poly.entity_id
_entity_poly.type
_entity_poly.pdbx_seq_one_letter_code
_entity_poly.pdbx_strand_id
1 'polypeptide(L)'
;MRVMHAVAGATLIAATMTPGFGASAWATTDTDALALNGKYQATSDGQWATTNDQFHNEATVTSIWTITSSCTNPLECTGQVTSDQGWSAPLQLVGGNMWRVVHDVPNWEQCGDGMPAATGHQVFRFSADEKLAGDDHTVGPSGACGANRWLVIDMPFKLVKIG
;
A
#
# COMPACT_ATOMS: atom_id res chain seq x y z
N MET A 1 56.94 14.36 68.23
CA MET A 1 56.63 13.16 67.42
C MET A 1 55.23 12.70 67.80
N ARG A 2 54.34 12.52 66.80
CA ARG A 2 53.14 11.66 66.70
C ARG A 2 52.22 11.47 67.94
N VAL A 3 50.89 11.48 67.89
CA VAL A 3 49.84 11.50 66.86
C VAL A 3 48.49 11.72 67.61
N MET A 4 47.52 12.38 66.97
CA MET A 4 46.12 12.65 67.37
C MET A 4 45.38 11.39 67.89
N HIS A 5 44.68 11.40 69.04
CA HIS A 5 43.30 11.86 69.30
C HIS A 5 42.19 11.23 68.40
N ALA A 6 41.80 10.02 68.79
CA ALA A 6 40.47 9.42 69.03
C ALA A 6 39.15 9.90 68.33
N VAL A 7 38.30 8.87 68.11
CA VAL A 7 36.81 8.78 68.17
C VAL A 7 35.95 8.85 66.88
N ALA A 8 34.94 7.96 66.86
CA ALA A 8 33.66 7.93 66.13
C ALA A 8 33.71 7.58 64.62
N GLY A 9 32.75 6.85 64.05
CA GLY A 9 31.44 6.39 64.51
C GLY A 9 30.68 5.89 63.26
N ALA A 10 29.84 4.87 63.43
CA ALA A 10 29.11 4.22 62.35
C ALA A 10 28.07 5.13 61.67
N THR A 11 28.00 5.10 60.34
CA THR A 11 26.89 5.65 59.55
C THR A 11 26.28 4.56 58.66
N LEU A 12 25.07 4.15 59.02
CA LEU A 12 24.16 3.34 58.20
C LEU A 12 23.62 4.21 57.05
N ILE A 13 23.75 3.75 55.80
CA ILE A 13 23.11 4.37 54.63
C ILE A 13 21.92 3.48 54.23
N ALA A 14 20.70 3.97 54.45
CA ALA A 14 19.49 3.37 53.93
C ALA A 14 19.23 3.92 52.52
N ALA A 15 19.33 3.05 51.50
CA ALA A 15 19.00 3.39 50.12
C ALA A 15 17.50 3.12 49.85
N THR A 16 16.71 4.18 49.68
CA THR A 16 15.31 4.08 49.24
C THR A 16 15.26 3.92 47.73
N MET A 17 14.89 2.74 47.25
CA MET A 17 14.55 2.49 45.83
C MET A 17 13.09 2.86 45.58
N THR A 18 12.85 3.92 44.82
CA THR A 18 11.54 4.26 44.26
C THR A 18 11.36 3.52 42.91
N PRO A 19 10.36 2.64 42.75
CA PRO A 19 10.05 2.09 41.43
C PRO A 19 9.27 3.14 40.63
N GLY A 20 9.93 3.74 39.64
CA GLY A 20 9.28 4.57 38.63
C GLY A 20 8.48 3.68 37.68
N PHE A 21 7.20 3.42 38.00
CA PHE A 21 6.25 2.87 37.04
C PHE A 21 5.86 4.00 36.08
N GLY A 22 6.55 4.07 34.94
CA GLY A 22 6.14 4.92 33.82
C GLY A 22 4.79 4.43 33.29
N ALA A 23 3.78 5.30 33.28
CA ALA A 23 2.53 5.03 32.61
C ALA A 23 2.79 4.80 31.11
N SER A 24 2.36 3.66 30.58
CA SER A 24 2.35 3.43 29.13
C SER A 24 1.40 4.44 28.49
N ALA A 25 1.91 5.31 27.63
CA ALA A 25 1.07 6.15 26.80
C ALA A 25 0.24 5.24 25.87
N TRP A 26 -1.08 5.32 25.98
CA TRP A 26 -1.99 4.69 25.04
C TRP A 26 -1.92 5.51 23.75
N ALA A 27 -1.36 4.95 22.68
CA ALA A 27 -1.42 5.57 21.38
C ALA A 27 -2.89 5.54 20.92
N THR A 28 -3.54 6.70 20.87
CA THR A 28 -4.82 6.85 20.19
C THR A 28 -4.52 6.79 18.70
N THR A 29 -4.81 5.66 18.05
CA THR A 29 -4.69 5.56 16.59
C THR A 29 -5.80 6.40 15.98
N ASP A 30 -5.44 7.58 15.48
CA ASP A 30 -6.35 8.36 14.66
C ASP A 30 -6.60 7.59 13.35
N THR A 31 -7.74 6.91 13.28
CA THR A 31 -8.14 6.13 12.12
C THR A 31 -8.42 7.01 10.90
N ASP A 32 -8.70 8.30 11.09
CA ASP A 32 -8.91 9.24 9.98
C ASP A 32 -7.59 9.56 9.29
N ALA A 33 -6.47 9.54 10.02
CA ALA A 33 -5.13 9.72 9.44
C ALA A 33 -4.71 8.55 8.54
N LEU A 34 -5.34 7.37 8.69
CA LEU A 34 -5.08 6.19 7.85
C LEU A 34 -5.92 6.18 6.57
N ALA A 35 -7.02 6.93 6.53
CA ALA A 35 -7.93 6.94 5.41
C ALA A 35 -7.31 7.65 4.20
N LEU A 36 -7.22 6.96 3.07
CA LEU A 36 -6.75 7.50 1.80
C LEU A 36 -7.88 8.29 1.12
N ASN A 37 -7.87 9.61 1.29
CA ASN A 37 -8.88 10.51 0.72
C ASN A 37 -8.23 11.61 -0.15
N GLY A 38 -8.89 11.98 -1.24
CA GLY A 38 -8.50 13.12 -2.08
C GLY A 38 -8.31 12.78 -3.56
N LYS A 39 -7.60 13.66 -4.27
CA LYS A 39 -7.27 13.47 -5.69
C LYS A 39 -5.82 13.08 -5.85
N TYR A 40 -5.60 12.08 -6.70
CA TYR A 40 -4.29 11.50 -6.93
C TYR A 40 -4.03 11.32 -8.42
N GLN A 41 -2.79 11.49 -8.85
CA GLN A 41 -2.30 11.00 -10.11
C GLN A 41 -1.81 9.57 -9.92
N ALA A 42 -2.48 8.63 -10.58
CA ALA A 42 -2.10 7.23 -10.67
C ALA A 42 -1.23 7.03 -11.91
N THR A 43 -0.12 6.33 -11.78
CA THR A 43 0.81 6.08 -12.89
C THR A 43 1.28 4.64 -12.86
N SER A 44 1.01 3.90 -13.93
CA SER A 44 1.56 2.57 -14.22
C SER A 44 2.68 2.73 -15.23
N ASP A 45 3.92 2.41 -14.84
CA ASP A 45 5.11 2.63 -15.64
C ASP A 45 5.36 1.47 -16.61
N GLY A 46 4.94 1.65 -17.85
CA GLY A 46 5.15 0.68 -18.91
C GLY A 46 6.62 0.49 -19.32
N GLN A 47 7.54 1.42 -18.99
CA GLN A 47 8.96 1.29 -19.35
C GLN A 47 9.69 0.20 -18.57
N TRP A 48 9.10 -0.24 -17.45
CA TRP A 48 9.64 -1.30 -16.59
C TRP A 48 8.67 -2.47 -16.44
N ALA A 49 7.81 -2.66 -17.45
CA ALA A 49 6.81 -3.69 -17.44
C ALA A 49 7.39 -5.07 -17.75
N THR A 50 6.64 -6.10 -17.36
CA THR A 50 6.89 -7.47 -17.81
C THR A 50 5.64 -8.07 -18.42
N THR A 51 5.82 -8.84 -19.48
CA THR A 51 4.79 -9.69 -20.08
C THR A 51 5.15 -11.13 -19.81
N ASN A 52 4.32 -11.86 -19.06
CA ASN A 52 4.57 -13.24 -18.64
C ASN A 52 5.98 -13.41 -18.02
N ASP A 53 6.28 -12.58 -17.01
CA ASP A 53 7.55 -12.55 -16.28
C ASP A 53 8.80 -12.21 -17.12
N GLN A 54 8.64 -11.76 -18.36
CA GLN A 54 9.74 -11.32 -19.22
C GLN A 54 9.66 -9.81 -19.42
N PHE A 55 10.79 -9.13 -19.29
CA PHE A 55 10.85 -7.69 -19.51
C PHE A 55 10.37 -7.33 -20.91
N HIS A 56 9.36 -6.46 -20.97
CA HIS A 56 8.75 -6.00 -22.20
C HIS A 56 8.12 -4.64 -21.94
N ASN A 57 8.52 -3.62 -22.69
CA ASN A 57 7.97 -2.28 -22.49
C ASN A 57 6.51 -2.24 -22.95
N GLU A 58 5.66 -1.75 -22.06
CA GLU A 58 4.27 -1.40 -22.34
C GLU A 58 4.10 0.12 -22.44
N ALA A 59 2.92 0.56 -22.84
CA ALA A 59 2.57 1.97 -22.75
C ALA A 59 2.40 2.39 -21.28
N THR A 60 3.09 3.45 -20.86
CA THR A 60 2.85 4.07 -19.54
C THR A 60 1.43 4.64 -19.50
N VAL A 61 0.65 4.22 -18.50
CA VAL A 61 -0.72 4.68 -18.29
C VAL A 61 -0.73 5.69 -17.14
N THR A 62 -1.40 6.82 -17.34
CA THR A 62 -1.60 7.83 -16.30
C THR A 62 -3.07 8.23 -16.26
N SER A 63 -3.62 8.36 -15.06
CA SER A 63 -5.01 8.74 -14.82
C SER A 63 -5.14 9.53 -13.52
N ILE A 64 -6.24 10.27 -13.39
CA ILE A 64 -6.59 10.99 -12.17
C ILE A 64 -7.63 10.20 -11.39
N TRP A 65 -7.27 9.82 -10.17
CA TRP A 65 -8.13 9.08 -9.27
C TRP A 65 -8.71 10.02 -8.21
N THR A 66 -10.02 9.99 -8.03
CA THR A 66 -10.69 10.52 -6.86
C THR A 66 -10.96 9.37 -5.91
N ILE A 67 -10.38 9.41 -4.73
CA ILE A 67 -10.46 8.34 -3.74
C ILE A 67 -11.24 8.82 -2.53
N THR A 68 -12.20 8.01 -2.11
CA THR A 68 -12.88 8.15 -0.82
C THR A 68 -12.70 6.87 -0.02
N SER A 69 -12.35 6.97 1.25
CA SER A 69 -12.22 5.81 2.14
C SER A 69 -12.48 6.17 3.60
N SER A 70 -12.81 5.15 4.37
CA SER A 70 -12.96 5.22 5.82
C SER A 70 -12.40 3.95 6.47
N CYS A 71 -11.95 4.10 7.71
CA CYS A 71 -11.33 3.04 8.48
C CYS A 71 -12.17 2.75 9.73
N THR A 72 -12.57 1.50 9.92
CA THR A 72 -13.24 1.08 11.16
C THR A 72 -12.21 0.84 12.26
N ASN A 73 -11.03 0.35 11.87
CA ASN A 73 -9.87 0.16 12.73
C ASN A 73 -8.60 0.25 11.88
N PRO A 74 -7.39 0.23 12.48
CA PRO A 74 -6.14 0.41 11.73
C PRO A 74 -5.81 -0.68 10.71
N LEU A 75 -6.49 -1.83 10.75
CA LEU A 75 -6.28 -2.95 9.84
C LEU A 75 -7.36 -3.05 8.76
N GLU A 76 -8.52 -2.43 8.98
CA GLU A 76 -9.70 -2.54 8.15
C GLU A 76 -10.17 -1.16 7.70
N CYS A 77 -9.75 -0.81 6.47
CA CYS A 77 -10.24 0.35 5.76
C CYS A 77 -10.84 -0.07 4.42
N THR A 78 -11.91 0.59 4.02
CA THR A 78 -12.58 0.37 2.74
C THR A 78 -12.95 1.69 2.11
N GLY A 79 -13.16 1.69 0.80
CA GLY A 79 -13.40 2.90 0.04
C GLY A 79 -13.77 2.63 -1.40
N GLN A 80 -13.73 3.70 -2.18
CA GLN A 80 -14.03 3.70 -3.61
C GLN A 80 -12.98 4.56 -4.33
N VAL A 81 -12.52 4.05 -5.46
CA VAL A 81 -11.76 4.81 -6.46
C VAL A 81 -12.69 5.14 -7.62
N THR A 82 -12.66 6.38 -8.07
CA THR A 82 -13.24 6.82 -9.34
C THR A 82 -12.14 7.39 -10.21
N SER A 83 -11.95 6.81 -11.39
CA SER A 83 -10.95 7.23 -12.37
C SER A 83 -11.57 8.18 -13.39
N ASP A 84 -10.80 9.17 -13.84
CA ASP A 84 -11.14 10.03 -14.97
C ASP A 84 -11.24 9.29 -16.31
N GLN A 85 -10.76 8.04 -16.36
CA GLN A 85 -10.95 7.12 -17.49
C GLN A 85 -12.36 6.50 -17.54
N GLY A 86 -13.27 6.89 -16.64
CA GLY A 86 -14.69 6.51 -16.71
C GLY A 86 -15.04 5.20 -15.99
N TRP A 87 -14.16 4.66 -15.15
CA TRP A 87 -14.43 3.49 -14.32
C TRP A 87 -14.42 3.83 -12.84
N SER A 88 -15.00 2.94 -12.02
CA SER A 88 -14.95 3.03 -10.56
C SER A 88 -14.81 1.64 -9.97
N ALA A 89 -14.06 1.53 -8.87
CA ALA A 89 -13.71 0.25 -8.25
C ALA A 89 -13.63 0.35 -6.72
N PRO A 90 -13.93 -0.73 -5.99
CA PRO A 90 -13.75 -0.75 -4.54
C PRO A 90 -12.26 -0.66 -4.19
N LEU A 91 -11.96 0.11 -3.14
CA LEU A 91 -10.67 0.20 -2.49
C LEU A 91 -10.72 -0.56 -1.16
N GLN A 92 -9.72 -1.38 -0.87
CA GLN A 92 -9.63 -2.13 0.38
C GLN A 92 -8.21 -2.12 0.93
N LEU A 93 -8.07 -1.93 2.23
CA LEU A 93 -6.80 -2.13 2.93
C LEU A 93 -6.68 -3.61 3.34
N VAL A 94 -5.64 -4.26 2.86
CA VAL A 94 -5.31 -5.66 3.12
C VAL A 94 -4.14 -5.69 4.10
N GLY A 95 -4.29 -6.42 5.21
CA GLY A 95 -3.22 -6.61 6.19
C GLY A 95 -2.75 -5.34 6.91
N GLY A 96 -3.51 -4.25 6.84
CA GLY A 96 -3.20 -2.96 7.47
C GLY A 96 -2.09 -2.16 6.78
N ASN A 97 -1.53 -2.62 5.67
CA ASN A 97 -0.35 -1.98 5.05
C ASN A 97 -0.36 -1.95 3.51
N MET A 98 -1.33 -2.61 2.86
CA MET A 98 -1.44 -2.67 1.40
C MET A 98 -2.84 -2.30 0.95
N TRP A 99 -2.96 -1.24 0.17
CA TRP A 99 -4.19 -0.91 -0.53
C TRP A 99 -4.34 -1.79 -1.78
N ARG A 100 -5.57 -2.22 -2.03
CA ARG A 100 -5.93 -3.03 -3.19
C ARG A 100 -7.15 -2.45 -3.90
N VAL A 101 -7.04 -2.31 -5.21
CA VAL A 101 -8.13 -1.89 -6.12
C VAL A 101 -8.26 -2.95 -7.20
N VAL A 102 -9.49 -3.38 -7.48
CA VAL A 102 -9.77 -4.39 -8.51
C VAL A 102 -10.80 -3.86 -9.47
N HIS A 103 -10.48 -3.89 -10.75
CA HIS A 103 -11.48 -3.64 -11.79
C HIS A 103 -11.21 -4.49 -13.02
N ASP A 104 -12.26 -4.68 -13.79
CA ASP A 104 -12.17 -5.34 -15.09
C ASP A 104 -11.93 -4.28 -16.16
N VAL A 105 -11.17 -4.66 -17.19
CA VAL A 105 -10.88 -3.84 -18.37
C VAL A 105 -11.49 -4.54 -19.58
N PRO A 106 -12.67 -4.10 -20.05
CA PRO A 106 -13.30 -4.67 -21.22
C PRO A 106 -12.43 -4.51 -22.47
N ASN A 107 -12.37 -5.53 -23.31
CA ASN A 107 -11.60 -5.54 -24.56
C ASN A 107 -10.11 -5.18 -24.35
N TRP A 108 -9.50 -5.71 -23.29
CA TRP A 108 -8.10 -5.44 -22.98
C TRP A 108 -7.16 -6.30 -23.82
N GLU A 109 -7.38 -7.62 -23.80
CA GLU A 109 -6.57 -8.55 -24.58
C GLU A 109 -7.09 -8.57 -26.01
N GLN A 110 -6.38 -7.86 -26.88
CA GLN A 110 -6.72 -7.77 -28.31
C GLN A 110 -6.29 -9.04 -29.03
N CYS A 111 -7.27 -9.80 -29.52
CA CYS A 111 -7.00 -11.01 -30.28
C CYS A 111 -6.78 -10.73 -31.76
N GLY A 112 -5.87 -11.48 -32.38
CA GLY A 112 -5.72 -11.52 -33.84
C GLY A 112 -6.85 -12.29 -34.54
N ASP A 113 -6.84 -12.25 -35.87
CA ASP A 113 -7.60 -13.17 -36.73
C ASP A 113 -9.13 -13.15 -36.57
N GLY A 114 -9.70 -12.00 -36.18
CA GLY A 114 -11.14 -11.81 -36.07
C GLY A 114 -11.78 -12.43 -34.81
N MET A 115 -10.97 -12.93 -33.88
CA MET A 115 -11.44 -13.33 -32.56
C MET A 115 -11.86 -12.11 -31.73
N PRO A 116 -12.90 -12.23 -30.88
CA PRO A 116 -13.29 -11.16 -29.99
C PRO A 116 -12.20 -10.89 -28.96
N ALA A 117 -11.99 -9.61 -28.63
CA ALA A 117 -11.09 -9.23 -27.53
C ALA A 117 -11.61 -9.79 -26.19
N ALA A 118 -10.70 -10.13 -25.29
CA ALA A 118 -11.05 -10.63 -23.96
C ALA A 118 -10.92 -9.52 -22.90
N THR A 119 -11.71 -9.65 -21.83
CA THR A 119 -11.66 -8.77 -20.67
C THR A 119 -10.44 -9.09 -19.83
N GLY A 120 -9.64 -8.08 -19.49
CA GLY A 120 -8.54 -8.20 -18.54
C GLY A 120 -9.02 -7.98 -17.11
N HIS A 121 -8.45 -8.72 -16.16
CA HIS A 121 -8.66 -8.53 -14.73
C HIS A 121 -7.48 -7.75 -14.15
N GLN A 122 -7.72 -6.48 -13.82
CA GLN A 122 -6.68 -5.56 -13.36
C GLN A 122 -6.75 -5.39 -11.83
N VAL A 123 -5.59 -5.51 -11.20
CA VAL A 123 -5.41 -5.39 -9.75
C VAL A 123 -4.26 -4.44 -9.49
N PHE A 124 -4.57 -3.31 -8.85
CA PHE A 124 -3.56 -2.43 -8.29
C PHE A 124 -3.31 -2.81 -6.84
N ARG A 125 -2.04 -2.92 -6.46
CA ARG A 125 -1.60 -3.11 -5.08
C ARG A 125 -0.55 -2.07 -4.77
N PHE A 126 -0.70 -1.34 -3.68
CA PHE A 126 0.28 -0.33 -3.29
C PHE A 126 0.35 -0.15 -1.79
N SER A 127 1.48 0.34 -1.31
CA SER A 127 1.73 0.57 0.11
C SER A 127 0.75 1.58 0.70
N ALA A 128 0.44 1.43 1.99
CA ALA A 128 -0.27 2.42 2.80
C ALA A 128 0.68 3.45 3.46
N ASP A 129 1.94 3.46 3.06
CA ASP A 129 2.91 4.47 3.50
C ASP A 129 2.85 5.73 2.62
N GLU A 130 3.64 6.75 2.96
CA GLU A 130 3.66 8.02 2.22
C GLU A 130 4.10 7.91 0.76
N LYS A 131 4.74 6.79 0.36
CA LYS A 131 5.22 6.60 -1.00
C LYS A 131 4.12 6.12 -1.94
N LEU A 132 3.09 5.44 -1.41
CA LEU A 132 1.96 4.89 -2.16
C LEU A 132 2.40 4.19 -3.46
N ALA A 133 3.38 3.30 -3.34
CA ALA A 133 4.03 2.63 -4.46
C ALA A 133 3.72 1.13 -4.44
N GLY A 134 3.68 0.50 -5.60
CA GLY A 134 3.48 -0.94 -5.73
C GLY A 134 3.39 -1.41 -7.18
N ASP A 135 2.39 -2.22 -7.49
CA ASP A 135 2.20 -2.90 -8.77
C ASP A 135 0.80 -2.69 -9.36
N ASP A 136 0.76 -2.66 -10.68
CA ASP A 136 -0.41 -2.81 -11.52
C ASP A 136 -0.29 -4.14 -12.26
N HIS A 137 -1.14 -5.09 -11.89
CA HIS A 137 -1.13 -6.46 -12.40
C HIS A 137 -2.42 -6.71 -13.18
N THR A 138 -2.30 -6.99 -14.47
CA THR A 138 -3.44 -7.30 -15.34
C THR A 138 -3.30 -8.69 -15.96
N VAL A 139 -4.38 -9.48 -15.87
CA VAL A 139 -4.41 -10.85 -16.36
C VAL A 139 -5.55 -11.08 -17.34
N GLY A 140 -5.22 -11.62 -18.51
CA GLY A 140 -6.17 -12.13 -19.49
C GLY A 140 -6.56 -13.59 -19.23
N PRO A 141 -7.79 -14.03 -19.57
CA PRO A 141 -8.23 -15.41 -19.39
C PRO A 141 -7.37 -16.41 -20.16
N SER A 142 -6.98 -17.51 -19.53
CA SER A 142 -6.31 -18.60 -20.26
C SER A 142 -7.17 -19.14 -21.40
N GLY A 143 -6.57 -19.33 -22.59
CA GLY A 143 -7.29 -19.77 -23.78
C GLY A 143 -7.92 -18.63 -24.58
N ALA A 144 -7.89 -17.39 -24.07
CA ALA A 144 -8.19 -16.22 -24.87
C ALA A 144 -7.23 -16.15 -26.08
N CYS A 145 -7.74 -15.59 -27.18
CA CYS A 145 -7.00 -15.44 -28.43
C CYS A 145 -6.38 -16.73 -29.00
N GLY A 146 -6.93 -17.91 -28.65
CA GLY A 146 -6.42 -19.21 -29.11
C GLY A 146 -5.09 -19.64 -28.49
N ALA A 147 -4.60 -18.92 -27.47
CA ALA A 147 -3.35 -19.24 -26.79
C ALA A 147 -3.63 -19.98 -25.48
N ASN A 148 -3.08 -21.19 -25.33
CA ASN A 148 -3.19 -21.94 -24.07
C ASN A 148 -2.16 -21.47 -23.03
N ARG A 149 -2.18 -20.16 -22.75
CA ARG A 149 -1.43 -19.49 -21.67
C ARG A 149 -2.19 -18.23 -21.28
N TRP A 150 -1.96 -17.76 -20.07
CA TRP A 150 -2.46 -16.47 -19.61
C TRP A 150 -1.61 -15.37 -20.25
N LEU A 151 -2.21 -14.24 -20.61
CA LEU A 151 -1.49 -13.00 -20.83
C LEU A 151 -1.43 -12.25 -19.51
N VAL A 152 -0.24 -12.11 -18.94
CA VAL A 152 -0.01 -11.37 -17.70
C VAL A 152 0.86 -10.16 -18.03
N ILE A 153 0.38 -8.98 -17.63
CA ILE A 153 1.15 -7.72 -17.67
C ILE A 153 1.30 -7.22 -16.25
N ASP A 154 2.55 -7.00 -15.84
CA ASP A 154 2.91 -6.38 -14.57
C ASP A 154 3.65 -5.08 -14.82
N MET A 155 3.21 -3.99 -14.20
CA MET A 155 3.84 -2.68 -14.27
C MET A 155 4.10 -2.13 -12.86
N PRO A 156 5.24 -1.45 -12.62
CA PRO A 156 5.41 -0.65 -11.42
C PRO A 156 4.35 0.45 -11.35
N PHE A 157 3.73 0.60 -10.19
CA PHE A 157 2.65 1.55 -9.95
C PHE A 157 3.05 2.56 -8.87
N LYS A 158 2.59 3.80 -9.04
CA LYS A 158 2.67 4.81 -8.00
C LYS A 158 1.45 5.71 -8.00
N LEU A 159 1.13 6.22 -6.81
CA LEU A 159 0.05 7.16 -6.61
C LEU A 159 0.62 8.44 -5.97
N VAL A 160 0.36 9.60 -6.57
CA VAL A 160 0.87 10.89 -6.09
C VAL A 160 -0.31 11.82 -5.81
N LYS A 161 -0.39 12.37 -4.60
CA LYS A 161 -1.46 13.33 -4.26
C LYS A 161 -1.27 14.63 -5.03
N ILE A 162 -2.35 15.15 -5.62
CA ILE A 162 -2.33 16.36 -6.46
C ILE A 162 -3.28 17.46 -5.98
N GLY A 163 -4.02 17.24 -4.89
CA GLY A 163 -4.96 18.18 -4.28
C GLY A 163 -5.43 17.75 -2.90
#